data_AF-A0A2V7VGS7-F1
#
_entry.id   AF-A0A2V7VGS7-F1
#
_cell.length_a   1.000
_cell.length_b   1.000
_cell.length_c   1.000
_cell.angle_alpha   90.00
_cell.angle_beta   90.00
_cell.angle_gamma   90.00
#
_symmetry.space_group_name_H-M   'P 1'
#
loop_
_entity.id
_entity.type
_entity.pdbx_description
1 polymer ?
#
loop_
_entity_poly.entity_id
_entity_poly.type
_entity_poly.pdbx_seq_one_letter_code
_entity_poly.pdbx_strand_id
1 'polypeptide(L)'
;MTLNDDAGSADQFHPTLSVEPNGVGGDKVTVTFYDRRDDPANCQANVYATQSTDGGATWAANVKQTSAASDFDGNRNGPGDYSSSAPFSSAVWPFFCDHRSTNPETSTAGAFEIYTVDVH
;
A
#
# COMPACT_ATOMS: atom_id res chain seq x y z
N MET A 1 10.28 5.92 -16.66
CA MET A 1 9.61 4.77 -16.02
C MET A 1 9.13 5.25 -14.66
N THR A 2 7.88 4.97 -14.31
CA THR A 2 7.32 5.22 -12.98
C THR A 2 6.85 3.90 -12.40
N LEU A 3 6.90 3.78 -11.08
CA LEU A 3 6.40 2.62 -10.35
C LEU A 3 4.87 2.58 -10.31
N ASN A 4 4.28 3.77 -10.12
CA ASN A 4 2.84 3.96 -10.20
C ASN A 4 2.37 3.87 -11.66
N ASP A 5 1.32 3.08 -11.90
CA ASP A 5 0.64 2.93 -13.19
C ASP A 5 -0.72 3.68 -13.28
N ASP A 6 -1.09 4.44 -12.25
CA ASP A 6 -2.22 5.38 -12.34
C ASP A 6 -1.91 6.48 -13.37
N ALA A 7 -2.79 6.62 -14.36
CA ALA A 7 -2.74 7.68 -15.36
C ALA A 7 -3.48 8.95 -14.93
N GLY A 8 -4.15 8.91 -13.77
CA GLY A 8 -4.87 10.03 -13.18
C GLY A 8 -3.97 11.03 -12.44
N SER A 9 -4.61 11.82 -11.58
CA SER A 9 -3.97 12.83 -10.73
C SER A 9 -4.27 12.59 -9.25
N ALA A 10 -4.52 11.34 -8.88
CA ALA A 10 -4.74 10.97 -7.48
C ALA A 10 -3.45 11.08 -6.69
N ASP A 11 -3.56 11.28 -5.38
CA ASP A 11 -2.40 11.29 -4.50
C ASP A 11 -1.94 9.85 -4.20
N GLN A 12 -0.62 9.65 -4.26
CA GLN A 12 0.05 8.46 -3.77
C GLN A 12 1.07 8.84 -2.70
N PHE A 13 1.09 8.10 -1.59
CA PHE A 13 1.89 8.49 -0.43
C PHE A 13 2.33 7.29 0.43
N HIS A 14 3.30 7.57 1.30
CA HIS A 14 3.90 6.66 2.28
C HIS A 14 4.33 5.31 1.68
N PRO A 15 5.23 5.31 0.67
CA PRO A 15 5.72 4.08 0.11
C PRO A 15 6.59 3.32 1.11
N THR A 16 6.46 2.00 1.10
CA THR A 16 7.31 1.05 1.82
C THR A 16 8.01 0.15 0.80
N LEU A 17 9.16 -0.38 1.18
CA LEU A 17 10.02 -1.19 0.31
C LEU A 17 10.42 -2.45 1.06
N SER A 18 10.34 -3.59 0.39
CA SER A 18 10.95 -4.84 0.83
C SER A 18 11.71 -5.49 -0.32
N VAL A 19 12.81 -6.15 0.00
CA VAL A 19 13.67 -6.84 -0.96
C VAL A 19 13.79 -8.30 -0.54
N GLU A 20 13.61 -9.22 -1.48
CA GLU A 20 13.84 -10.65 -1.25
C GLU A 20 14.61 -11.30 -2.42
N PRO A 21 15.37 -12.38 -2.16
CA PRO A 21 16.07 -13.10 -3.22
C PRO A 21 15.10 -13.68 -4.25
N ASN A 22 15.37 -13.51 -5.55
CA ASN A 22 14.59 -14.09 -6.65
C ASN A 22 15.45 -14.98 -7.55
N GLY A 23 16.31 -15.78 -6.92
CA GLY A 23 17.18 -16.74 -7.59
C GLY A 23 18.23 -16.09 -8.48
N VAL A 24 18.59 -16.75 -9.59
CA VAL A 24 19.59 -16.25 -10.55
C VAL A 24 19.18 -14.98 -11.29
N GLY A 25 17.90 -14.59 -11.21
CA GLY A 25 17.36 -13.39 -11.82
C GLY A 25 17.67 -12.08 -11.08
N GLY A 26 18.29 -12.16 -9.89
CA GLY A 26 18.55 -11.00 -9.03
C GLY A 26 17.55 -10.89 -7.88
N ASP A 27 17.54 -9.75 -7.20
CA ASP A 27 16.62 -9.49 -6.10
C ASP A 27 15.25 -9.03 -6.64
N LYS A 28 14.17 -9.46 -5.99
CA LYS A 28 12.83 -8.94 -6.21
C LYS A 28 12.58 -7.80 -5.23
N VAL A 29 12.21 -6.66 -5.79
CA VAL A 29 11.85 -5.46 -5.05
C VAL A 29 10.33 -5.36 -5.03
N THR A 30 9.73 -5.32 -3.85
CA THR A 30 8.31 -5.03 -3.69
C THR A 30 8.13 -3.67 -3.05
N VAL A 31 7.22 -2.87 -3.59
CA VAL A 31 6.82 -1.60 -3.01
C VAL A 31 5.34 -1.63 -2.71
N THR A 32 4.96 -1.16 -1.53
CA THR A 32 3.55 -0.90 -1.20
C THR A 32 3.36 0.57 -0.90
N PHE A 33 2.20 1.13 -1.20
CA PHE A 33 1.93 2.56 -1.03
C PHE A 33 0.43 2.79 -0.90
N TYR A 34 0.04 3.88 -0.25
CA TYR A 34 -1.34 4.33 -0.30
C TYR A 34 -1.61 5.04 -1.63
N ASP A 35 -2.79 4.80 -2.17
CA ASP A 35 -3.25 5.38 -3.42
C ASP A 35 -4.73 5.74 -3.32
N ARG A 36 -5.05 6.97 -3.75
CA ARG A 36 -6.40 7.51 -3.78
C ARG A 36 -7.09 7.37 -5.15
N ARG A 37 -6.50 6.64 -6.11
CA ARG A 37 -7.02 6.49 -7.49
C ARG A 37 -8.46 5.97 -7.59
N ASP A 38 -8.92 5.25 -6.59
CA ASP A 38 -10.28 4.69 -6.52
C ASP A 38 -11.31 5.69 -5.95
N ASP A 39 -10.88 6.89 -5.54
CA ASP A 39 -11.75 7.92 -4.99
C ASP A 39 -11.68 9.21 -5.84
N PRO A 40 -12.73 9.53 -6.60
CA PRO A 40 -12.80 10.76 -7.39
C PRO A 40 -12.67 12.05 -6.56
N ALA A 41 -12.97 12.02 -5.25
CA ALA A 41 -12.78 13.15 -4.35
C ALA A 41 -11.34 13.29 -3.86
N ASN A 42 -10.50 12.26 -4.09
CA ASN A 42 -9.11 12.19 -3.66
C ASN A 42 -8.95 12.38 -2.13
N CYS A 43 -9.83 11.74 -1.35
CA CYS A 43 -9.89 11.76 0.11
C CYS A 43 -9.56 10.37 0.71
N GLN A 44 -10.11 9.31 0.11
CA GLN A 44 -9.99 7.94 0.61
C GLN A 44 -8.87 7.18 -0.10
N ALA A 45 -8.14 6.37 0.65
CA ALA A 45 -6.99 5.63 0.14
C ALA A 45 -7.16 4.11 0.30
N ASN A 46 -6.61 3.39 -0.67
CA ASN A 46 -6.36 1.94 -0.60
C ASN A 46 -4.86 1.69 -0.61
N VAL A 47 -4.42 0.52 -0.12
CA VAL A 47 -3.03 0.10 -0.27
C VAL A 47 -2.86 -0.63 -1.60
N TYR A 48 -1.87 -0.22 -2.37
CA TYR A 48 -1.45 -0.89 -3.60
C TYR A 48 -0.05 -1.46 -3.44
N ALA A 49 0.26 -2.48 -4.23
CA ALA A 49 1.58 -3.07 -4.31
C ALA A 49 2.02 -3.23 -5.77
N THR A 50 3.32 -3.17 -6.00
CA THR A 50 3.94 -3.56 -7.28
C THR A 50 5.33 -4.12 -7.04
N GLN A 51 5.82 -4.86 -8.02
CA GLN A 51 7.07 -5.60 -7.94
C GLN A 51 7.96 -5.30 -9.14
N SER A 52 9.27 -5.36 -8.89
CA SER A 52 10.32 -5.36 -9.90
C SER A 52 11.23 -6.57 -9.68
N THR A 53 11.63 -7.22 -10.76
CA THR A 53 12.57 -8.34 -10.77
C THR A 53 13.86 -8.02 -11.52
N ASP A 54 14.10 -6.75 -11.83
CA ASP A 54 15.24 -6.27 -12.61
C ASP A 54 15.92 -5.06 -11.96
N GLY A 55 15.89 -5.00 -10.63
CA GLY A 55 16.53 -3.94 -9.85
C GLY A 55 15.81 -2.58 -9.91
N GLY A 56 14.51 -2.58 -10.18
CA GLY A 56 13.68 -1.37 -10.26
C GLY A 56 13.63 -0.73 -11.65
N ALA A 57 14.18 -1.39 -12.68
CA ALA A 57 14.18 -0.86 -14.04
C ALA A 57 12.79 -0.95 -14.69
N THR A 58 12.06 -2.04 -14.41
CA THR A 58 10.65 -2.22 -14.76
C THR A 58 9.80 -2.62 -13.57
N TRP A 59 8.50 -2.32 -13.64
CA TRP A 59 7.50 -2.55 -12.59
C TRP A 59 6.29 -3.26 -13.16
N ALA A 60 5.77 -4.25 -12.42
CA ALA A 60 4.52 -4.93 -12.75
C ALA A 60 3.30 -4.00 -12.57
N ALA A 61 2.15 -4.42 -13.09
CA ALA A 61 0.88 -3.75 -12.84
C ALA A 61 0.63 -3.62 -11.33
N ASN A 62 0.11 -2.48 -10.90
CA ASN A 62 -0.19 -2.22 -9.51
C ASN A 62 -1.40 -3.06 -9.07
N VAL A 63 -1.30 -3.71 -7.92
CA VAL A 63 -2.35 -4.59 -7.38
C VAL A 63 -2.88 -4.02 -6.08
N LYS A 64 -4.20 -3.81 -6.01
CA LYS A 64 -4.89 -3.37 -4.80
C LYS A 64 -4.87 -4.46 -3.73
N GLN A 65 -4.45 -4.10 -2.52
CA GLN A 65 -4.26 -5.00 -1.38
C GLN A 65 -5.40 -4.91 -0.36
N THR A 66 -6.19 -3.84 -0.38
CA THR A 66 -7.29 -3.62 0.57
C THR A 66 -8.65 -3.96 -0.05
N SER A 67 -9.54 -4.55 0.73
CA SER A 67 -10.93 -4.81 0.34
C SER A 67 -11.86 -3.60 0.56
N ALA A 68 -11.43 -2.63 1.37
CA ALA A 68 -12.15 -1.39 1.65
C ALA A 68 -11.16 -0.22 1.78
N ALA A 69 -11.60 0.97 1.40
CA ALA A 69 -10.79 2.19 1.51
C ALA A 69 -10.79 2.73 2.94
N SER A 70 -9.70 3.40 3.30
CA SER A 70 -9.55 4.14 4.55
C SER A 70 -9.71 5.63 4.29
N ASP A 71 -10.46 6.30 5.17
CA ASP A 71 -10.62 7.76 5.14
C ASP A 71 -9.72 8.38 6.21
N PHE A 72 -8.67 9.08 5.77
CA PHE A 72 -7.75 9.77 6.66
C PHE A 72 -7.99 11.28 6.69
N ASP A 73 -8.95 11.79 5.91
CA ASP A 73 -9.18 13.23 5.82
C ASP A 73 -9.82 13.75 7.12
N GLY A 74 -9.38 14.93 7.56
CA GLY A 74 -9.77 15.48 8.86
C GLY A 74 -9.09 14.81 10.07
N ASN A 75 -8.38 13.70 9.89
CA ASN A 75 -7.51 13.16 10.92
C ASN A 75 -6.20 13.97 10.98
N ARG A 76 -5.96 14.68 12.09
CA ARG A 76 -4.75 15.51 12.29
C ARG A 76 -3.45 14.71 12.19
N ASN A 77 -3.50 13.40 12.45
CA ASN A 77 -2.35 12.51 12.35
C ASN A 77 -2.27 11.80 10.98
N GLY A 78 -3.26 12.02 10.09
CA GLY A 78 -3.38 11.32 8.82
C GLY A 78 -3.40 9.80 8.98
N PRO A 79 -2.86 9.05 8.00
CA PRO A 79 -2.60 7.61 8.17
C PRO A 79 -1.48 7.32 9.19
N GLY A 80 -0.68 8.30 9.61
CA GLY A 80 0.57 8.10 10.34
C GLY A 80 1.70 7.49 9.47
N ASP A 81 2.90 7.39 10.04
CA ASP A 81 4.12 6.89 9.35
C ASP A 81 4.36 5.38 9.57
N TYR A 82 3.39 4.67 10.14
CA TYR A 82 3.57 3.29 10.62
C TYR A 82 3.35 2.21 9.56
N SER A 83 3.40 2.56 8.28
CA SER A 83 3.31 1.59 7.18
C SER A 83 4.64 0.86 6.98
N SER A 84 4.58 -0.45 6.75
CA SER A 84 5.74 -1.24 6.32
C SER A 84 5.30 -2.41 5.44
N SER A 85 6.24 -3.20 4.92
CA SER A 85 5.92 -4.43 4.21
C SER A 85 6.99 -5.49 4.47
N ALA A 86 6.57 -6.75 4.62
CA ALA A 86 7.47 -7.89 4.69
C ALA A 86 7.31 -8.76 3.42
N PRO A 87 8.39 -9.18 2.78
CA PRO A 87 8.30 -10.08 1.64
C PRO A 87 7.93 -11.50 2.12
N PHE A 88 7.14 -12.23 1.33
CA PHE A 88 6.79 -13.62 1.60
C PHE A 88 6.69 -14.44 0.32
N SER A 89 7.81 -14.99 -0.15
CA SER A 89 7.86 -15.89 -1.30
C SER A 89 7.32 -15.23 -2.58
N SER A 90 6.13 -15.58 -3.08
CA SER A 90 5.50 -14.90 -4.21
C SER A 90 4.66 -13.68 -3.80
N ALA A 91 4.42 -13.50 -2.50
CA ALA A 91 3.53 -12.50 -1.92
C ALA A 91 4.29 -11.37 -1.19
N VAL A 92 3.52 -10.38 -0.73
CA VAL A 92 3.99 -9.34 0.22
C VAL A 92 2.96 -9.19 1.33
N TRP A 93 3.40 -9.07 2.57
CA TRP A 93 2.52 -8.74 3.68
C TRP A 93 2.65 -7.25 3.97
N PRO A 94 1.73 -6.40 3.48
CA PRO A 94 1.71 -4.99 3.85
C PRO A 94 1.22 -4.85 5.28
N PHE A 95 1.77 -3.88 5.98
CA PHE A 95 1.32 -3.40 7.28
C PHE A 95 0.87 -1.96 7.08
N PHE A 96 -0.39 -1.66 7.37
CA PHE A 96 -1.01 -0.38 7.08
C PHE A 96 -2.12 -0.07 8.09
N CYS A 97 -2.41 1.21 8.26
CA CYS A 97 -3.46 1.70 9.14
C CYS A 97 -4.83 1.56 8.47
N ASP A 98 -5.84 1.16 9.23
CA ASP A 98 -7.21 1.02 8.74
C ASP A 98 -8.14 2.07 9.32
N HIS A 99 -8.59 2.98 8.48
CA HIS A 99 -9.57 3.99 8.82
C HIS A 99 -10.84 3.84 7.98
N ARG A 100 -11.25 2.60 7.68
CA ARG A 100 -12.54 2.37 7.01
C ARG A 100 -13.70 2.78 7.90
N SER A 101 -14.74 3.34 7.30
CA SER A 101 -15.94 3.85 8.00
C SER A 101 -16.67 2.79 8.82
N THR A 102 -16.49 1.50 8.51
CA THR A 102 -17.10 0.38 9.23
C THR A 102 -16.23 -0.20 10.35
N ASN A 103 -15.00 0.30 10.55
CA ASN A 103 -14.13 -0.18 11.63
C ASN A 103 -14.61 0.43 12.96
N PRO A 104 -15.13 -0.38 13.91
CA PRO A 104 -15.70 0.11 15.17
C PRO A 104 -14.70 0.83 16.08
N GLU A 105 -13.39 0.63 15.85
CA GLU A 105 -12.32 1.30 16.62
C GLU A 105 -12.09 2.76 16.14
N THR A 106 -12.58 3.14 14.95
CA THR A 106 -12.33 4.48 14.36
C THR A 106 -13.11 5.62 15.05
N SER A 107 -14.11 5.30 15.89
CA SER A 107 -15.02 6.30 16.45
C SER A 107 -14.48 7.13 17.62
N THR A 108 -13.30 6.83 18.17
CA THR A 108 -12.98 7.31 19.54
C THR A 108 -11.59 7.89 19.83
N ALA A 109 -10.61 7.88 18.91
CA ALA A 109 -9.36 8.69 18.91
C ALA A 109 -8.13 7.97 18.29
N GLY A 110 -8.26 7.43 17.09
CA GLY A 110 -7.11 6.84 16.39
C GLY A 110 -6.89 5.40 16.81
N ALA A 111 -7.57 4.54 16.08
CA ALA A 111 -7.33 3.12 16.00
C ALA A 111 -5.97 2.92 15.27
N PHE A 112 -5.03 2.16 15.84
CA PHE A 112 -3.78 1.74 15.17
C PHE A 112 -3.81 0.23 15.07
N GLU A 113 -4.40 -0.24 13.98
CA GLU A 113 -4.52 -1.65 13.70
C GLU A 113 -3.58 -2.02 12.58
N ILE A 114 -2.81 -3.08 12.82
CA ILE A 114 -1.89 -3.65 11.86
C ILE A 114 -2.59 -4.88 11.24
N TYR A 115 -2.87 -4.83 9.94
CA TYR A 115 -3.40 -5.96 9.20
C TYR A 115 -2.33 -6.55 8.28
N THR A 116 -2.37 -7.87 8.11
CA THR A 116 -1.61 -8.61 7.09
C THR A 116 -2.58 -9.24 6.10
N VAL A 117 -2.33 -9.11 4.80
CA VAL A 117 -3.09 -9.79 3.75
C VAL A 117 -2.17 -10.72 2.97
N ASP A 118 -2.63 -11.95 2.72
CA ASP A 118 -1.95 -12.88 1.82
C ASP A 118 -2.25 -12.49 0.36
N VAL A 119 -1.19 -12.30 -0.42
CA VAL A 119 -1.28 -12.01 -1.86
C VAL A 119 -1.03 -13.32 -2.60
N HIS A 120 -2.09 -13.93 -3.13
CA HIS A 120 -1.99 -15.14 -3.97
C HIS A 120 -1.83 -14.80 -5.44
#